data_AF-A0A7Y7DVB0-F1
#
_entry.id   AF-A0A7Y7DVB0-F1
#
_cell.length_a   1.000
_cell.length_b   1.000
_cell.length_c   1.000
_cell.angle_alpha   90.00
_cell.angle_beta   90.00
_cell.angle_gamma   90.00
#
_symmetry.space_group_name_H-M   'P 1'
#
loop_
_entity.id
_entity.type
_entity.pdbx_description
1 polymer ?
#
loop_
_entity_poly.entity_id
_entity_poly.type
_entity_poly.pdbx_seq_one_letter_code
_entity_poly.pdbx_strand_id
1 'polypeptide(L)'
;MKWLWLLFVLTCFALVSFSSNEMNEEITTWQTPDPKLKQKALIVLQNKCNDCHRKKNKSVIFTKDNMNSKSRKIYKQVFVKKKMPKEDVTLTTSERKDLQLWLDSLNP
;
A
#
# COMPACT_ATOMS: atom_id res chain seq x y z
N MET A 1 45.10 -26.92 -51.56
CA MET A 1 44.59 -27.73 -50.45
C MET A 1 43.73 -26.86 -49.56
N LYS A 2 42.43 -26.80 -49.90
CA LYS A 2 41.43 -25.83 -49.38
C LYS A 2 40.54 -26.44 -48.29
N TRP A 3 41.04 -27.44 -47.56
CA TRP A 3 40.28 -28.24 -46.59
C TRP A 3 40.76 -28.07 -45.14
N LEU A 4 41.32 -26.89 -44.81
CA LEU A 4 41.68 -26.54 -43.43
C LEU A 4 40.94 -25.31 -42.89
N TRP A 5 39.83 -24.93 -43.55
CA TRP A 5 38.96 -23.80 -43.17
C TRP A 5 37.55 -24.25 -42.76
N LEU A 6 37.37 -25.53 -42.39
CA LEU A 6 36.08 -26.10 -42.00
C LEU A 6 36.04 -26.65 -40.56
N LEU A 7 37.06 -26.36 -39.74
CA LEU A 7 37.08 -26.74 -38.32
C LEU A 7 37.17 -25.56 -37.34
N PHE A 8 37.10 -24.32 -37.82
CA PHE A 8 37.11 -23.13 -36.94
C PHE A 8 35.81 -22.32 -36.99
N VAL A 9 34.72 -22.93 -37.48
CA VAL A 9 33.35 -22.41 -37.32
C VAL A 9 32.64 -23.11 -36.15
N LEU A 10 33.24 -24.14 -35.55
CA LEU A 10 32.61 -24.95 -34.49
C LEU A 10 33.08 -24.63 -33.06
N THR A 11 33.84 -23.55 -32.84
CA THR A 11 34.33 -23.17 -31.50
C THR A 11 33.74 -21.86 -30.95
N CYS A 12 32.89 -21.15 -31.70
CA CYS A 12 32.17 -19.97 -31.20
C CYS A 12 30.86 -20.30 -30.47
N PHE A 13 30.45 -21.57 -30.41
CA PHE A 13 29.34 -22.01 -29.57
C PHE A 13 29.83 -22.47 -28.19
N ALA A 14 30.94 -21.89 -27.70
CA ALA A 14 31.23 -21.88 -26.28
C ALA A 14 30.20 -20.96 -25.63
N LEU A 15 29.06 -21.57 -25.30
CA LEU A 15 28.22 -21.30 -24.14
C LEU A 15 28.63 -20.02 -23.41
N VAL A 16 28.26 -18.88 -23.97
CA VAL A 16 27.81 -17.80 -23.11
C VAL A 16 26.53 -18.37 -22.52
N SER A 17 26.69 -19.10 -21.42
CA SER A 17 25.65 -19.29 -20.43
C SER A 17 25.36 -17.89 -19.91
N PHE A 18 24.67 -17.11 -20.74
CA PHE A 18 23.83 -16.05 -20.28
C PHE A 18 22.83 -16.79 -19.42
N SER A 19 23.16 -16.92 -18.13
CA SER A 19 22.17 -17.14 -17.11
C SER A 19 21.18 -16.04 -17.38
N SER A 20 20.11 -16.41 -18.08
CA SER A 20 18.86 -15.70 -18.02
C SER A 20 18.59 -15.68 -16.53
N ASN A 21 18.99 -14.58 -15.87
CA ASN A 21 18.46 -14.27 -14.58
C ASN A 21 16.97 -14.32 -14.84
N GLU A 22 16.34 -15.36 -14.30
CA GLU A 22 14.93 -15.46 -14.12
C GLU A 22 14.61 -14.17 -13.38
N MET A 23 14.22 -13.15 -14.16
CA MET A 23 13.69 -11.94 -13.63
C MET A 23 12.39 -12.43 -13.05
N ASN A 24 12.49 -12.87 -11.79
CA ASN A 24 11.36 -13.17 -10.95
C ASN A 24 10.53 -11.91 -11.07
N GLU A 25 9.46 -12.02 -11.85
CA GLU A 25 8.47 -10.99 -12.00
C GLU A 25 7.85 -10.94 -10.61
N GLU A 26 8.48 -10.17 -9.72
CA GLU A 26 7.84 -9.70 -8.53
C GLU A 26 6.71 -8.86 -9.07
N ILE A 27 5.56 -9.53 -9.22
CA ILE A 27 4.28 -8.90 -9.41
C ILE A 27 4.24 -7.89 -8.28
N THR A 28 4.55 -6.63 -8.58
CA THR A 28 4.16 -5.50 -7.76
C THR A 28 2.65 -5.52 -7.79
N THR A 29 2.08 -6.42 -6.97
CA THR A 29 0.67 -6.42 -6.68
C THR A 29 0.43 -5.02 -6.18
N TRP A 30 -0.39 -4.26 -6.88
CA TRP A 30 -1.00 -3.08 -6.28
C TRP A 30 -1.76 -3.62 -5.08
N GLN A 31 -1.07 -3.71 -3.93
CA GLN A 31 -1.55 -4.38 -2.73
C GLN A 31 -2.82 -3.66 -2.34
N THR A 32 -3.93 -4.25 -2.75
CA THR A 32 -5.24 -3.73 -2.40
C THR A 32 -5.36 -4.06 -0.92
N PRO A 33 -5.51 -3.05 -0.04
CA PRO A 33 -5.58 -3.29 1.39
C PRO A 33 -6.68 -4.30 1.67
N ASP A 34 -6.43 -5.23 2.59
CA ASP A 34 -7.39 -6.26 3.00
C ASP A 34 -8.78 -5.62 3.15
N PRO A 35 -9.79 -6.06 2.37
CA PRO A 35 -11.14 -5.51 2.40
C PRO A 35 -11.72 -5.45 3.82
N LYS A 36 -11.36 -6.39 4.69
CA LYS A 36 -11.79 -6.44 6.09
C LYS A 36 -11.15 -5.32 6.92
N LEU A 37 -9.85 -5.08 6.75
CA LEU A 37 -9.16 -3.96 7.42
C LEU A 37 -9.73 -2.62 6.96
N LYS A 38 -9.92 -2.46 5.64
CA LYS A 38 -10.53 -1.25 5.07
C LYS A 38 -11.93 -1.01 5.63
N GLN A 39 -12.76 -2.03 5.70
CA GLN A 39 -14.14 -1.91 6.22
C GLN A 39 -14.15 -1.53 7.71
N LYS A 40 -13.32 -2.16 8.54
CA LYS A 40 -13.20 -1.82 9.97
C LYS A 40 -12.76 -0.37 10.17
N ALA A 41 -11.71 0.05 9.46
CA ALA A 41 -11.23 1.43 9.51
C ALA A 41 -12.30 2.43 9.04
N LEU A 42 -13.08 2.09 8.01
CA LEU A 42 -14.16 2.93 7.51
C LEU A 42 -15.22 3.18 8.59
N ILE A 43 -15.63 2.13 9.32
CA ILE A 43 -16.59 2.24 10.44
C ILE A 43 -16.05 3.19 11.50
N VAL A 44 -14.77 3.07 11.87
CA VAL A 44 -14.15 4.00 12.84
C VAL A 44 -14.17 5.44 12.34
N LEU A 45 -13.77 5.69 11.09
CA LEU A 45 -13.78 7.04 10.51
C LEU A 45 -15.19 7.63 10.46
N GLN A 46 -16.20 6.82 10.12
CA GLN A 46 -17.59 7.24 10.04
C GLN A 46 -18.17 7.57 11.42
N ASN A 47 -17.90 6.74 12.43
CA ASN A 47 -18.47 6.90 13.77
C ASN A 47 -17.71 7.90 14.65
N LYS A 48 -16.39 8.05 14.44
CA LYS A 48 -15.53 8.82 15.35
C LYS A 48 -14.99 10.11 14.74
N CYS A 49 -14.96 10.25 13.42
CA CYS A 49 -14.39 11.42 12.76
C CYS A 49 -15.42 12.20 11.96
N ASN A 50 -16.30 11.51 11.21
CA ASN A 50 -17.21 12.18 10.30
C ASN A 50 -18.23 13.05 11.01
N ASP A 51 -18.62 12.76 12.24
CA ASP A 51 -19.56 13.58 13.01
C ASP A 51 -19.09 15.02 13.15
N CYS A 52 -17.82 15.20 13.53
CA CYS A 52 -17.19 16.53 13.60
C CYS A 52 -16.96 17.12 12.20
N HIS A 53 -16.53 16.31 11.21
CA HIS A 53 -16.33 16.79 9.85
C HIS A 53 -17.63 17.26 9.17
N ARG A 54 -18.77 16.61 9.41
CA ARG A 54 -20.07 17.04 8.91
C ARG A 54 -20.46 18.43 9.43
N LYS A 55 -20.10 18.75 10.67
CA LYS A 55 -20.39 20.04 11.32
C LYS A 55 -19.38 21.12 10.96
N LYS A 56 -18.08 20.81 11.00
CA LYS A 56 -17.00 21.81 10.97
C LYS A 56 -16.23 21.87 9.65
N ASN A 57 -16.11 20.77 8.90
CA ASN A 57 -15.37 20.77 7.63
C ASN A 57 -15.81 19.63 6.71
N LYS A 58 -16.83 19.90 5.89
CA LYS A 58 -17.48 18.88 5.04
C LYS A 58 -16.55 18.32 3.95
N SER A 59 -15.53 19.06 3.52
CA SER A 59 -14.56 18.60 2.51
C SER A 59 -13.71 17.40 2.98
N VAL A 60 -13.66 17.14 4.28
CA VAL A 60 -12.86 16.06 4.88
C VAL A 60 -13.70 14.87 5.35
N ILE A 61 -14.98 14.79 4.97
CA ILE A 61 -15.78 13.58 5.23
C ILE A 61 -15.11 12.38 4.55
N PHE A 62 -14.92 11.32 5.33
CA PHE A 62 -14.31 10.07 4.87
C PHE A 62 -15.37 9.13 4.34
N THR A 63 -15.12 8.59 3.15
CA THR A 63 -15.96 7.59 2.47
C THR A 63 -15.10 6.41 2.05
N LYS A 64 -15.74 5.29 1.67
CA LYS A 64 -15.05 4.10 1.17
C LYS A 64 -14.10 4.42 0.00
N ASP A 65 -14.49 5.37 -0.84
CA ASP A 65 -13.78 5.73 -2.07
C ASP A 65 -12.60 6.65 -1.79
N ASN A 66 -12.75 7.57 -0.83
CA ASN A 66 -11.71 8.58 -0.57
C ASN A 66 -10.77 8.25 0.60
N MET A 67 -11.09 7.29 1.46
CA MET A 67 -10.33 7.04 2.69
C MET A 67 -8.86 6.71 2.42
N ASN A 68 -8.57 5.90 1.40
CA ASN A 68 -7.20 5.53 1.03
C ASN A 68 -6.40 6.75 0.56
N SER A 69 -7.00 7.62 -0.27
CA SER A 69 -6.35 8.86 -0.73
C SER A 69 -6.03 9.85 0.41
N LYS A 70 -6.78 9.76 1.52
CA LYS A 70 -6.62 10.62 2.70
C LYS A 70 -5.81 9.96 3.82
N SER A 71 -5.31 8.74 3.63
CA SER A 71 -4.60 7.94 4.64
C SER A 71 -3.44 8.68 5.30
N ARG A 72 -2.57 9.32 4.50
CA ARG A 72 -1.44 10.13 5.00
C ARG A 72 -1.88 11.24 5.94
N LYS A 73 -2.99 11.92 5.63
CA LYS A 73 -3.55 12.98 6.47
C LYS A 73 -4.14 12.41 7.75
N ILE A 74 -4.85 11.28 7.66
CA ILE A 74 -5.41 10.57 8.82
C ILE A 74 -4.27 10.16 9.76
N TYR A 75 -3.25 9.48 9.25
CA TYR A 75 -2.07 9.06 10.02
C TYR A 75 -1.44 10.23 10.79
N LYS A 76 -1.15 11.32 10.06
CA LYS A 76 -0.54 12.51 10.65
C LYS A 76 -1.41 13.15 11.75
N GLN A 77 -2.73 13.17 11.60
CA GLN A 77 -3.61 13.81 12.58
C GLN A 77 -3.87 12.94 13.80
N VAL A 78 -4.06 11.62 13.61
CA VAL A 78 -4.47 10.69 14.67
C VAL A 78 -3.27 10.16 15.47
N PHE A 79 -2.17 9.81 14.80
CA PHE A 79 -1.06 9.10 15.44
C PHE A 79 0.14 10.00 15.71
N VAL A 80 0.49 10.88 14.77
CA VAL A 80 1.63 11.80 14.94
C VAL A 80 1.24 13.01 15.80
N LYS A 81 0.26 13.80 15.34
CA LYS A 81 -0.14 15.03 16.02
C LYS A 81 -1.08 14.79 17.19
N LYS A 82 -1.74 13.62 17.26
CA LYS A 82 -2.76 13.29 18.27
C LYS A 82 -3.83 14.39 18.42
N LYS A 83 -4.18 15.05 17.31
CA LYS A 83 -5.17 16.15 17.25
C LYS A 83 -6.57 15.69 16.84
N MET A 84 -6.72 14.40 16.56
CA MET A 84 -7.96 13.76 16.15
C MET A 84 -8.11 12.40 16.84
N PRO A 85 -9.35 11.97 17.15
CA PRO A 85 -10.60 12.72 17.02
C PRO A 85 -10.68 13.95 17.96
N LYS A 86 -11.58 14.89 17.62
CA LYS A 86 -11.86 16.13 18.38
C LYS A 86 -13.16 15.99 19.17
N GLU A 87 -13.38 16.92 20.11
CA GLU A 87 -14.49 16.90 21.09
C GLU A 87 -14.35 15.71 22.07
N ASP A 88 -15.42 15.39 22.80
CA ASP A 88 -15.48 14.24 23.73
C ASP A 88 -15.54 12.87 23.04
N VAL A 89 -15.08 12.78 21.79
CA VAL A 89 -15.01 11.52 21.05
C VAL A 89 -13.62 10.93 21.20
N THR A 90 -13.54 9.72 21.75
CA THR A 90 -12.28 8.98 21.92
C THR A 90 -12.30 7.69 21.12
N LEU A 91 -11.14 7.30 20.58
CA LEU A 91 -10.90 5.98 20.02
C LEU A 91 -10.59 4.99 21.14
N THR A 92 -11.33 3.88 21.19
CA THR A 92 -10.94 2.72 21.99
C THR A 92 -9.63 2.13 21.47
N THR A 93 -8.98 1.30 22.29
CA THR A 93 -7.74 0.60 21.90
C THR A 93 -7.94 -0.24 20.64
N SER A 94 -9.09 -0.91 20.49
CA SER A 94 -9.40 -1.71 19.31
C SER A 94 -9.58 -0.83 18.06
N GLU A 95 -10.34 0.25 18.15
CA GLU A 95 -10.57 1.16 17.01
C GLU A 95 -9.28 1.83 16.55
N ARG A 96 -8.42 2.23 17.50
CA ARG A 96 -7.08 2.75 17.20
C ARG A 96 -6.23 1.70 16.46
N LYS A 97 -6.27 0.45 16.92
CA LYS A 97 -5.53 -0.65 16.29
C LYS A 97 -6.05 -0.96 14.89
N ASP A 98 -7.36 -1.03 14.68
CA ASP A 98 -7.97 -1.26 13.37
C ASP A 98 -7.61 -0.14 12.39
N LEU A 99 -7.58 1.12 12.82
CA LEU A 99 -7.10 2.25 12.01
C LEU A 99 -5.61 2.13 11.66
N GLN A 100 -4.78 1.76 12.63
CA GLN A 100 -3.33 1.64 12.41
C GLN A 100 -3.03 0.51 11.41
N LEU A 101 -3.60 -0.67 11.61
CA LEU A 101 -3.41 -1.83 10.72
C LEU A 101 -3.82 -1.52 9.28
N TRP A 102 -4.94 -0.82 9.09
CA TRP A 102 -5.35 -0.39 7.77
C TRP A 102 -4.36 0.62 7.16
N LEU A 103 -3.87 1.60 7.92
CA LEU A 103 -2.88 2.57 7.44
C LEU A 103 -1.55 1.93 7.07
N ASP A 104 -1.11 0.95 7.85
CA ASP A 104 0.12 0.18 7.60
C ASP A 104 -0.04 -0.68 6.34
N SER A 105 -1.23 -1.25 6.10
CA SER A 105 -1.51 -1.99 4.86
C SER A 105 -1.47 -1.14 3.58
N LEU A 106 -1.45 0.19 3.70
CA LEU A 106 -1.42 1.14 2.57
C LEU A 106 -0.02 1.70 2.28
N ASN A 107 0.90 1.65 3.24
CA ASN A 107 2.28 2.10 3.08
C ASN A 107 3.15 1.16 3.93
N PRO A 108 3.67 0.06 3.36
CA PRO A 108 4.66 -0.77 4.05
C PRO A 108 5.92 0.02 4.42
#